data_AF-A0A951V8Y8-F1
#
_entry.id   AF-A0A951V8Y8-F1
#
_cell.length_a   1.000
_cell.length_b   1.000
_cell.length_c   1.000
_cell.angle_alpha   90.00
_cell.angle_beta   90.00
_cell.angle_gamma   90.00
#
_symmetry.space_group_name_H-M   'P 1'
#
loop_
_entity.id
_entity.type
_entity.pdbx_description
1 polymer ?
#
loop_
_entity_poly.entity_id
_entity_poly.type
_entity_poly.pdbx_seq_one_letter_code
_entity_poly.pdbx_strand_id
1 'polypeptide(L)'
;GQSHPYIWPSGNGNPDQYRPVYIPKKGDTIDLDTALPDYAYNIMTLDGNNVRYQFGNWYVNGERKREYTVKQDYYFMMGDNRDNSADSRFWGLVPYSYIKGKPTSVQFLLWDKTWKKVLVITGMGLILFYAFFWDSVSKKIKKTKKKSPSKQ
;
A
#
# COMPACT_ATOMS: atom_id res chain seq x y z
N GLY A 1 23.68 9.45 -0.76
CA GLY A 1 23.34 9.16 0.65
C GLY A 1 23.24 7.67 0.85
N GLN A 2 23.50 7.19 2.06
CA GLN A 2 23.32 5.77 2.42
C GLN A 2 21.84 5.37 2.29
N SER A 3 21.57 4.10 1.95
CA SER A 3 20.20 3.57 1.89
C SER A 3 19.65 3.37 3.31
N HIS A 4 18.40 3.76 3.55
CA HIS A 4 17.77 3.63 4.86
C HIS A 4 17.03 2.27 4.95
N PRO A 5 17.15 1.50 6.05
CA PRO A 5 16.66 0.12 6.13
C PRO A 5 15.12 -0.01 6.04
N TYR A 6 14.39 1.06 6.36
CA TYR A 6 12.92 1.08 6.33
C TYR A 6 12.33 1.62 5.03
N ILE A 7 13.17 1.96 4.04
CA ILE A 7 12.70 2.39 2.73
C ILE A 7 12.29 1.15 1.94
N TRP A 8 11.07 1.20 1.41
CA TRP A 8 10.51 0.23 0.49
C TRP A 8 10.65 0.73 -0.95
N PRO A 9 11.03 -0.11 -1.93
CA PRO A 9 11.64 -1.42 -1.72
C PRO A 9 12.99 -1.28 -1.02
N SER A 10 13.44 -2.35 -0.38
CA SER A 10 14.66 -2.36 0.41
C SER A 10 15.85 -1.96 -0.46
N GLY A 11 16.66 -1.01 0.03
CA GLY A 11 17.78 -0.46 -0.72
C GLY A 11 17.41 0.65 -1.73
N ASN A 12 16.15 1.06 -1.82
CA ASN A 12 15.67 2.06 -2.79
C ASN A 12 15.95 3.53 -2.38
N GLY A 13 17.14 3.77 -1.80
CA GLY A 13 17.59 5.11 -1.39
C GLY A 13 17.23 5.45 0.06
N ASN A 14 16.93 6.73 0.31
CA ASN A 14 16.59 7.28 1.62
C ASN A 14 15.36 8.20 1.51
N PRO A 15 14.80 8.70 2.63
CA PRO A 15 13.60 9.55 2.60
C PRO A 15 13.71 10.78 1.68
N ASP A 16 14.90 11.38 1.59
CA ASP A 16 15.15 12.59 0.79
C ASP A 16 15.42 12.27 -0.68
N GLN A 17 16.07 11.14 -0.93
CA GLN A 17 16.57 10.69 -2.22
C GLN A 17 15.93 9.34 -2.60
N TYR A 18 14.60 9.30 -2.59
CA TYR A 18 13.85 8.12 -3.00
C TYR A 18 13.99 7.88 -4.49
N ARG A 19 14.37 6.66 -4.88
CA ARG A 19 14.60 6.31 -6.29
C ARG A 19 13.31 5.88 -6.97
N PRO A 20 13.14 6.10 -8.29
CA PRO A 20 11.95 5.67 -9.00
C PRO A 20 11.69 4.16 -8.85
N VAL A 21 10.45 3.79 -8.55
CA VAL A 21 9.97 2.41 -8.49
C VAL A 21 8.89 2.21 -9.56
N TYR A 22 8.89 1.06 -10.22
CA TYR A 22 7.85 0.71 -11.18
C TYR A 22 6.54 0.39 -10.45
N ILE A 23 5.45 1.06 -10.83
CA ILE A 23 4.11 0.80 -10.28
C ILE A 23 3.39 -0.12 -11.28
N PRO A 24 3.05 -1.36 -10.90
CA PRO A 24 2.41 -2.29 -11.81
C PRO A 24 0.95 -1.91 -12.03
N LYS A 25 0.45 -2.21 -13.23
CA LYS A 25 -0.99 -2.15 -13.55
C LYS A 25 -1.59 -3.55 -13.58
N LYS A 26 -2.91 -3.61 -13.53
CA LYS A 26 -3.64 -4.87 -13.70
C LYS A 26 -3.22 -5.56 -15.01
N GLY A 27 -2.92 -6.85 -14.92
CA GLY A 27 -2.48 -7.68 -16.04
C GLY A 27 -0.99 -7.64 -16.34
N ASP A 28 -0.20 -6.81 -15.65
CA ASP A 28 1.26 -6.91 -15.72
C ASP A 28 1.74 -8.25 -15.17
N THR A 29 2.85 -8.77 -15.73
CA THR A 29 3.51 -9.98 -15.24
C THR A 29 4.81 -9.60 -14.54
N ILE A 30 5.00 -10.13 -13.34
CA ILE A 30 6.22 -9.98 -12.54
C ILE A 30 6.99 -11.29 -12.61
N ASP A 31 8.24 -11.22 -13.05
CA ASP A 31 9.20 -12.31 -12.89
C ASP A 31 9.68 -12.36 -11.43
N LEU A 32 9.29 -13.41 -10.71
CA LEU A 32 9.55 -13.56 -9.28
C LEU A 32 11.00 -13.99 -8.98
N ASP A 33 11.73 -14.47 -9.98
CA ASP A 33 13.14 -14.86 -9.81
C ASP A 33 14.07 -13.64 -9.82
N THR A 34 13.65 -12.57 -10.50
CA THR A 34 14.45 -11.33 -10.65
C THR A 34 13.91 -10.14 -9.87
N ALA A 35 12.63 -10.16 -9.49
CA ALA A 35 12.02 -9.09 -8.71
C ALA A 35 12.63 -8.95 -7.31
N LEU A 36 12.68 -7.71 -6.82
CA LEU A 36 13.02 -7.45 -5.42
C LEU A 36 12.00 -8.15 -4.49
N PRO A 37 12.44 -8.90 -3.46
CA PRO A 37 11.51 -9.73 -2.70
C PRO A 37 10.38 -8.98 -2.01
N ASP A 38 10.67 -7.84 -1.41
CA ASP A 38 9.66 -7.03 -0.71
C ASP A 38 8.73 -6.28 -1.67
N TYR A 39 9.20 -5.97 -2.88
CA TYR A 39 8.34 -5.48 -3.96
C TYR A 39 7.31 -6.54 -4.38
N ALA A 40 7.79 -7.73 -4.72
CA ALA A 40 6.93 -8.84 -5.15
C ALA A 40 5.98 -9.27 -4.03
N TYR A 41 6.48 -9.39 -2.80
CA TYR A 41 5.67 -9.73 -1.63
C TYR A 41 4.56 -8.70 -1.39
N ASN A 42 4.85 -7.41 -1.49
CA ASN A 42 3.88 -6.33 -1.30
C ASN A 42 2.71 -6.49 -2.29
N ILE A 43 3.00 -6.64 -3.57
CA ILE A 43 1.98 -6.77 -4.62
C ILE A 43 1.14 -8.04 -4.44
N MET A 44 1.79 -9.20 -4.33
CA MET A 44 1.08 -10.48 -4.20
C MET A 44 0.21 -10.55 -2.94
N THR A 45 0.65 -9.93 -1.84
CA THR A 45 -0.13 -9.86 -0.60
C THR A 45 -1.32 -8.90 -0.73
N LEU A 46 -1.12 -7.74 -1.36
CA LEU A 46 -2.19 -6.75 -1.61
C LEU A 46 -3.25 -7.26 -2.60
N ASP A 47 -2.87 -8.18 -3.47
CA ASP A 47 -3.79 -8.96 -4.32
C ASP A 47 -4.52 -10.10 -3.57
N GLY A 48 -4.38 -10.14 -2.24
CA GLY A 48 -5.15 -11.01 -1.35
C GLY A 48 -4.66 -12.46 -1.27
N ASN A 49 -3.41 -12.74 -1.64
CA ASN A 49 -2.88 -14.10 -1.64
C ASN A 49 -2.16 -14.43 -0.32
N ASN A 50 -2.13 -15.72 0.04
CA ASN A 50 -1.22 -16.22 1.06
C ASN A 50 0.16 -16.40 0.43
N VAL A 51 1.12 -15.53 0.76
CA VAL A 51 2.46 -15.52 0.17
C VAL A 51 3.47 -16.03 1.18
N ARG A 52 4.31 -16.98 0.75
CA ARG A 52 5.47 -17.46 1.52
C ARG A 52 6.70 -17.45 0.65
N TYR A 53 7.81 -16.96 1.19
CA TYR A 53 9.12 -17.06 0.58
C TYR A 53 9.97 -18.01 1.43
N GLN A 54 10.34 -19.16 0.88
CA GLN A 54 11.05 -20.21 1.60
C GLN A 54 12.15 -20.80 0.72
N PHE A 55 13.38 -20.83 1.22
CA PHE A 55 14.53 -21.43 0.53
C PHE A 55 14.69 -20.93 -0.92
N GLY A 56 14.52 -19.63 -1.15
CA GLY A 56 14.62 -19.02 -2.48
C GLY A 56 13.42 -19.24 -3.40
N ASN A 57 12.32 -19.82 -2.90
CA ASN A 57 11.14 -20.13 -3.69
C ASN A 57 9.91 -19.37 -3.19
N TRP A 58 9.13 -18.84 -4.13
CA TRP A 58 7.85 -18.23 -3.88
C TRP A 58 6.73 -19.25 -3.90
N TYR A 59 5.91 -19.23 -2.86
CA TYR A 59 4.68 -20.00 -2.76
C TYR A 59 3.51 -19.04 -2.63
N VAL A 60 2.58 -19.11 -3.58
CA VAL A 60 1.38 -18.26 -3.63
C VAL A 60 0.17 -19.19 -3.52
N ASN A 61 -0.58 -19.06 -2.42
CA ASN A 61 -1.70 -19.94 -2.09
C ASN A 61 -1.31 -21.43 -2.06
N GLY A 62 -0.09 -21.73 -1.63
CA GLY A 62 0.44 -23.10 -1.50
C GLY A 62 1.16 -23.64 -2.74
N GLU A 63 1.06 -22.97 -3.89
CA GLU A 63 1.72 -23.39 -5.12
C GLU A 63 3.02 -22.62 -5.36
N ARG A 64 4.07 -23.34 -5.77
CA ARG A 64 5.31 -22.70 -6.20
C ARG A 64 5.05 -21.89 -7.48
N LYS A 65 5.44 -20.62 -7.48
CA LYS A 65 5.35 -19.73 -8.65
C LYS A 65 6.73 -19.14 -8.96
N ARG A 66 7.01 -18.93 -10.25
CA ARG A 66 8.17 -18.17 -10.75
C ARG A 66 7.75 -16.86 -11.42
N GLU A 67 6.47 -16.70 -11.67
CA GLU A 67 5.88 -15.54 -12.31
C GLU A 67 4.50 -15.28 -11.72
N TYR A 68 4.11 -14.01 -11.70
CA TYR A 68 2.85 -13.57 -11.09
C TYR A 68 2.16 -12.51 -11.93
N THR A 69 0.89 -12.74 -12.26
CA THR A 69 0.04 -11.76 -12.94
C THR A 69 -0.70 -10.89 -11.93
N VAL A 70 -0.52 -9.59 -12.05
CA VAL A 70 -1.08 -8.56 -11.17
C VAL A 70 -2.59 -8.46 -11.35
N LYS A 71 -3.37 -8.49 -10.26
CA LYS A 71 -4.83 -8.61 -10.31
C LYS A 71 -5.57 -7.28 -10.29
N GLN A 72 -4.92 -6.19 -9.89
CA GLN A 72 -5.50 -4.85 -9.83
C GLN A 72 -4.47 -3.75 -10.11
N ASP A 73 -4.95 -2.52 -10.28
CA ASP A 73 -4.06 -1.36 -10.40
C ASP A 73 -3.55 -0.90 -9.04
N TYR A 74 -2.34 -0.32 -9.04
CA TYR A 74 -1.67 0.17 -7.84
C TYR A 74 -1.32 1.64 -7.96
N TYR A 75 -1.11 2.26 -6.80
CA TYR A 75 -0.74 3.65 -6.67
C TYR A 75 0.40 3.78 -5.66
N PHE A 76 1.22 4.80 -5.88
CA PHE A 76 2.27 5.21 -4.96
C PHE A 76 1.88 6.57 -4.37
N MET A 77 1.70 6.64 -3.06
CA MET A 77 1.30 7.87 -2.37
C MET A 77 2.50 8.43 -1.62
N MET A 78 2.77 9.73 -1.78
CA MET A 78 3.84 10.42 -1.04
C MET A 78 3.25 11.60 -0.27
N GLY A 79 3.67 11.84 0.96
CA GLY A 79 3.28 13.06 1.67
C GLY A 79 4.06 14.28 1.17
N ASP A 80 3.45 15.45 1.27
CA ASP A 80 4.10 16.74 1.10
C ASP A 80 5.06 17.06 2.26
N ASN A 81 4.64 16.76 3.51
CA ASN A 81 5.49 16.83 4.69
C ASN A 81 6.37 15.58 4.79
N ARG A 82 7.39 15.49 3.92
CA ARG A 82 8.21 14.30 3.72
C ARG A 82 8.84 13.75 5.00
N ASP A 83 9.28 14.61 5.90
CA ASP A 83 9.97 14.20 7.13
C ASP A 83 9.02 13.51 8.12
N ASN A 84 7.73 13.83 8.05
CA ASN A 84 6.71 13.36 8.99
C ASN A 84 5.62 12.51 8.33
N SER A 85 5.82 12.06 7.10
CA SER A 85 4.83 11.28 6.36
C SER A 85 5.16 9.79 6.35
N ALA A 86 4.28 9.00 6.97
CA ALA A 86 4.23 7.56 6.77
C ALA A 86 3.54 7.28 5.42
N ASP A 87 4.31 7.31 4.34
CA ASP A 87 3.82 7.18 2.96
C ASP A 87 4.46 5.98 2.22
N SER A 88 4.11 5.77 0.95
CA SER A 88 4.50 4.58 0.18
C SER A 88 6.01 4.33 0.10
N ARG A 89 6.84 5.35 0.43
CA ARG A 89 8.28 5.15 0.62
C ARG A 89 8.62 4.15 1.71
N PHE A 90 7.72 3.92 2.68
CA PHE A 90 7.95 3.07 3.84
C PHE A 90 7.06 1.82 3.86
N TRP A 91 5.78 1.94 3.47
CA TRP A 91 4.81 0.82 3.56
C TRP A 91 4.42 0.20 2.21
N GLY A 92 4.94 0.73 1.11
CA GLY A 92 4.74 0.18 -0.24
C GLY A 92 3.49 0.70 -0.95
N LEU A 93 3.02 -0.08 -1.93
CA LEU A 93 1.97 0.35 -2.85
C LEU A 93 0.59 0.32 -2.19
N VAL A 94 -0.32 1.10 -2.78
CA VAL A 94 -1.73 1.12 -2.40
C VAL A 94 -2.56 0.50 -3.53
N PRO A 95 -3.32 -0.57 -3.28
CA PRO A 95 -4.16 -1.17 -4.30
C PRO A 95 -5.37 -0.27 -4.57
N TYR A 96 -5.84 -0.25 -5.82
CA TYR A 96 -7.02 0.50 -6.24
C TYR A 96 -8.25 0.21 -5.36
N SER A 97 -8.44 -1.05 -4.95
CA SER A 97 -9.56 -1.48 -4.11
C SER A 97 -9.63 -0.79 -2.74
N TYR A 98 -8.52 -0.23 -2.26
CA TYR A 98 -8.48 0.49 -0.97
C TYR A 98 -8.91 1.96 -1.10
N ILE A 99 -9.04 2.47 -2.33
CA ILE A 99 -9.44 3.85 -2.59
C ILE A 99 -10.98 3.94 -2.61
N LYS A 100 -11.58 4.27 -1.47
CA LYS A 100 -13.05 4.29 -1.26
C LYS A 100 -13.75 5.60 -1.64
N GLY A 101 -13.11 6.49 -2.41
CA GLY A 101 -13.73 7.75 -2.85
C GLY A 101 -12.96 8.41 -3.99
N LYS A 102 -13.65 9.20 -4.81
CA LYS A 102 -13.03 10.13 -5.77
C LYS A 102 -12.53 11.34 -4.97
N PRO A 103 -11.23 11.69 -4.98
CA PRO A 103 -10.76 12.88 -4.28
C PRO A 103 -11.44 14.13 -4.85
N THR A 104 -12.09 14.93 -4.00
CA THR A 104 -12.82 16.17 -4.38
C THR A 104 -11.92 17.39 -4.55
N SER A 105 -10.64 17.29 -4.18
CA SER A 105 -9.62 18.28 -4.44
C SER A 105 -8.29 17.58 -4.74
N VAL A 106 -7.78 17.82 -5.95
CA VAL A 106 -6.49 17.36 -6.46
C VAL A 106 -5.60 18.60 -6.51
N GLN A 107 -4.52 18.64 -5.73
CA GLN A 107 -3.48 19.67 -5.89
C GLN A 107 -2.32 19.07 -6.68
N PHE A 108 -2.07 19.61 -7.87
CA PHE A 108 -0.93 19.25 -8.69
C PHE A 108 0.26 20.14 -8.31
N LEU A 109 1.40 19.56 -7.91
CA LEU A 109 2.69 20.25 -8.06
C LEU A 109 3.22 19.91 -9.45
N LEU A 110 2.81 20.69 -10.44
CA LEU A 110 3.33 20.61 -11.81
C LEU A 110 4.66 21.35 -11.89
N TRP A 111 5.75 20.65 -12.21
CA TRP A 111 6.75 21.17 -13.15
C TRP A 111 7.54 20.04 -13.81
N ASP A 112 6.99 19.43 -14.87
CA ASP A 112 7.67 19.23 -16.16
C ASP A 112 6.70 18.63 -17.21
N LYS A 113 6.91 18.94 -18.49
CA LYS A 113 6.03 18.84 -19.66
C LYS A 113 5.76 17.42 -20.20
N THR A 114 6.02 16.35 -19.45
CA THR A 114 5.86 14.98 -19.98
C THR A 114 4.88 14.17 -19.14
N TRP A 115 3.71 13.93 -19.73
CA TRP A 115 2.56 13.23 -19.17
C TRP A 115 2.89 11.79 -18.74
N LYS A 116 3.18 11.61 -17.45
CA LYS A 116 2.97 10.33 -16.75
C LYS A 116 2.25 10.65 -15.43
N LYS A 117 1.01 10.19 -15.31
CA LYS A 117 0.14 10.48 -14.16
C LYS A 117 0.70 9.74 -12.93
N VAL A 118 1.19 10.49 -11.95
CA VAL A 118 1.47 9.98 -10.60
C VAL A 118 0.42 10.59 -9.66
N LEU A 119 -0.28 9.75 -8.91
CA LEU A 119 -1.31 10.14 -7.94
C LEU A 119 -0.67 10.32 -6.57
N VAL A 120 -0.69 11.54 -6.04
CA VAL A 120 -0.24 11.84 -4.68
C VAL A 120 -1.39 12.49 -3.91
N ILE A 121 -1.79 11.93 -2.76
CA ILE A 121 -2.87 12.42 -1.90
C ILE A 121 -2.27 12.89 -0.58
N THR A 122 -2.35 14.19 -0.29
CA THR A 122 -1.97 14.76 1.02
C THR A 122 -3.22 15.02 1.86
N GLY A 123 -3.14 14.80 3.17
CA GLY A 123 -4.18 15.16 4.13
C GLY A 123 -5.19 14.09 4.56
N MET A 124 -4.98 12.80 4.26
CA MET A 124 -5.95 11.73 4.58
C MET A 124 -5.67 10.97 5.90
N GLY A 125 -4.62 11.35 6.63
CA GLY A 125 -4.22 10.68 7.89
C GLY A 125 -5.21 10.88 9.05
N LEU A 126 -5.80 12.06 9.21
CA LEU A 126 -6.70 12.36 10.34
C LEU A 126 -8.15 11.89 10.11
N ILE A 127 -8.66 11.99 8.87
CA ILE A 127 -10.04 11.62 8.55
C ILE A 127 -10.23 10.10 8.58
N LEU A 128 -9.25 9.34 8.08
CA LEU A 128 -9.30 7.87 8.14
C LEU A 128 -9.06 7.34 9.56
N PHE A 129 -8.22 8.00 10.36
CA PHE A 129 -8.03 7.62 11.77
C PHE A 129 -9.33 7.83 12.58
N TYR A 130 -10.05 8.94 12.37
CA TYR A 130 -11.36 9.16 12.99
C TYR A 130 -12.42 8.17 12.50
N ALA A 131 -12.49 7.91 11.19
CA ALA A 131 -13.48 6.98 10.64
C ALA A 131 -13.26 5.53 11.11
N PHE A 132 -12.01 5.07 11.15
CA PHE A 132 -11.67 3.70 11.53
C PHE A 132 -11.77 3.46 13.05
N PHE A 133 -11.37 4.45 13.86
CA PHE A 133 -11.50 4.38 15.32
C PHE A 133 -12.98 4.43 15.74
N TRP A 134 -13.80 5.30 15.14
CA TRP A 134 -15.20 5.44 15.53
C TRP A 134 -16.11 4.30 15.04
N ASP A 135 -15.81 3.71 13.88
CA ASP A 135 -16.49 2.47 13.43
C ASP A 135 -16.18 1.29 14.37
N SER A 136 -14.92 1.15 14.81
CA SER A 136 -14.53 0.09 15.76
C SER A 136 -15.14 0.29 17.15
N VAL A 137 -15.16 1.53 17.67
CA VAL A 137 -15.79 1.87 18.96
C VAL A 137 -17.31 1.66 18.90
N SER A 138 -17.98 2.12 17.83
CA SER A 138 -19.44 2.00 17.69
C SER A 138 -19.89 0.53 17.58
N LYS A 139 -19.14 -0.31 16.86
CA LYS A 139 -19.39 -1.75 16.78
C LYS A 139 -19.21 -2.45 18.13
N LYS A 140 -18.22 -2.04 18.92
CA LYS A 140 -17.99 -2.58 20.27
C LYS A 140 -19.12 -2.19 21.23
N ILE A 141 -19.61 -0.95 21.16
CA ILE A 141 -20.76 -0.45 21.96
C ILE A 141 -22.07 -1.16 21.57
N LYS A 142 -22.33 -1.39 20.28
CA LYS A 142 -23.53 -2.14 19.84
C LYS A 142 -23.48 -3.60 20.31
N LYS A 143 -22.30 -4.22 20.31
CA LYS A 143 -22.10 -5.61 20.76
C LYS A 143 -22.27 -5.76 22.28
N THR A 144 -21.88 -4.77 23.08
CA THR A 144 -22.10 -4.79 24.54
C THR A 144 -23.56 -4.54 24.90
N LYS A 145 -24.25 -3.62 24.21
CA LYS A 145 -25.71 -3.43 24.40
C LYS A 145 -26.54 -4.66 24.04
N LYS A 146 -26.15 -5.41 23.00
CA LYS A 146 -26.86 -6.63 22.58
C LYS A 146 -26.61 -7.85 23.51
N LYS A 147 -25.62 -7.77 24.40
CA LYS A 147 -25.24 -8.84 25.34
C LYS A 147 -25.73 -8.61 26.77
N SER A 148 -26.37 -7.49 27.08
CA SER A 148 -26.98 -7.28 28.39
C SER A 148 -28.39 -7.90 28.37
N PRO A 149 -28.66 -8.98 29.12
CA PRO A 149 -30.02 -9.52 29.24
C PRO A 149 -30.87 -8.50 30.01
N SER A 150 -32.08 -8.24 29.51
CA SER A 150 -33.10 -7.53 30.28
C SER A 150 -33.32 -8.28 31.60
N LYS A 151 -32.88 -7.70 32.72
CA LYS A 151 -33.33 -8.13 34.04
C LYS A 151 -34.77 -7.64 34.20
N GLN A 152 -35.71 -8.60 34.25
CA GLN A 152 -36.96 -8.43 35.00
C GLN A 152 -36.64 -8.49 36.49
#